data_AF-D3AWU6-F1
#
_entry.id   AF-D3AWU6-F1
#
_cell.length_a   1.000
_cell.length_b   1.000
_cell.length_c   1.000
_cell.angle_alpha   90.00
_cell.angle_beta   90.00
_cell.angle_gamma   90.00
#
_symmetry.space_group_name_H-M   'P 1'
#
loop_
_entity.id
_entity.type
_entity.pdbx_description
1 polymer ?
#
loop_
_entity_poly.entity_id
_entity_poly.type
_entity_poly.pdbx_seq_one_letter_code
_entity_poly.pdbx_strand_id
1 'polypeptide(L)'
;MNNNIVDYKSFLSKKGLKRDPLPEKLEMTYQLKDGWVIFGAGIPNPCFYPFSSMDLILNDDCNSKISLDPKELAISQNYSQGFGYPGLLEVLVYFQIRTHNLKNFENNYGICLTNGAQHGISVVLENLLDEGDSIILEEPTYGGLFGVTFARNINLVGLGMDDEGILIDELKSTLSNWNIKEKPFPKLLYLIPTGQNPTGIIYSNKRKRDILEVARSYNLLIVEDDPHYFLQFGNDEDSALDKLPLEPSFLSMDTDGRVIRLDTFSKILAGGIRFGFITSHPFLNARFREEVNGTMFHINGISQLMMMKLLEKWGDDGWNKHIRMAQRFLKYKRDSMKEILDKHLGDLVQYRVPDAGMYFWLKFPDIDDTFDFIFKYMVDLKVLFGAGSGYSCYQSQKQYVRACFSHIPVDLIDKSIEKFSQTLKMVLEQINFY
;
A
#
# COMPACT_ATOMS: atom_id res chain seq x y z
N MET A 1 16.59 -28.55 -1.22
CA MET A 1 17.11 -27.93 -2.46
C MET A 1 16.88 -26.44 -2.33
N ASN A 2 17.89 -25.59 -2.53
CA ASN A 2 17.69 -24.14 -2.56
C ASN A 2 16.86 -23.80 -3.80
N ASN A 3 15.57 -23.51 -3.61
CA ASN A 3 14.63 -23.16 -4.67
C ASN A 3 14.56 -21.64 -4.88
N ASN A 4 15.70 -20.96 -4.78
CA ASN A 4 15.79 -19.53 -5.07
C ASN A 4 15.46 -19.30 -6.56
N ILE A 5 14.84 -18.17 -6.87
CA ILE A 5 14.63 -17.77 -8.26
C ILE A 5 16.00 -17.64 -8.94
N VAL A 6 16.26 -18.49 -9.94
CA VAL A 6 17.53 -18.51 -10.66
C VAL A 6 17.59 -17.52 -11.82
N ASP A 7 16.43 -17.12 -12.34
CA ASP A 7 16.34 -16.17 -13.47
C ASP A 7 15.20 -15.16 -13.29
N TYR A 8 15.53 -14.05 -12.62
CA TYR A 8 14.61 -12.91 -12.51
C TYR A 8 14.35 -12.20 -13.84
N LYS A 9 15.23 -12.37 -14.85
CA LYS A 9 15.09 -11.69 -16.14
C LYS A 9 13.86 -12.19 -16.90
N SER A 10 13.48 -13.45 -16.70
CA SER A 10 12.28 -14.07 -17.26
C SER A 10 10.97 -13.39 -16.84
N PHE A 11 10.96 -12.65 -15.72
CA PHE A 11 9.80 -11.91 -15.23
C PHE A 11 9.66 -10.51 -15.83
N LEU A 12 10.69 -9.98 -16.49
CA LEU A 12 10.66 -8.62 -17.01
C LEU A 12 9.79 -8.53 -18.27
N SER A 13 9.02 -7.45 -18.38
CA SER A 13 8.31 -7.06 -19.59
C SER A 13 9.29 -6.65 -20.69
N LYS A 14 8.83 -6.56 -21.94
CA LYS A 14 9.66 -6.05 -23.05
C LYS A 14 10.20 -4.65 -22.77
N LYS A 15 9.39 -3.79 -22.14
CA LYS A 15 9.83 -2.44 -21.73
C LYS A 15 10.80 -2.52 -20.55
N GLY A 16 10.47 -3.33 -19.55
CA GLY A 16 11.32 -3.60 -18.39
C GLY A 16 12.69 -4.16 -18.78
N LEU A 17 12.82 -4.86 -19.91
CA LEU A 17 14.11 -5.31 -20.46
C LEU A 17 14.89 -4.20 -21.18
N LYS A 18 14.18 -3.27 -21.85
CA LYS A 18 14.78 -2.18 -22.64
C LYS A 18 15.15 -0.93 -21.81
N ARG A 19 14.74 -0.88 -20.54
CA ARG A 19 15.04 0.27 -19.68
C ARG A 19 16.54 0.32 -19.35
N ASP A 20 17.26 1.20 -20.03
CA ASP A 20 18.68 1.43 -19.79
C ASP A 20 18.90 2.52 -18.73
N PRO A 21 20.05 2.50 -18.02
CA PRO A 21 20.42 3.58 -17.14
C PRO A 21 20.52 4.92 -17.87
N LEU A 22 20.14 6.00 -17.18
CA LEU A 22 20.32 7.36 -17.70
C LEU A 22 21.80 7.66 -17.95
N PRO A 23 22.16 8.36 -19.04
CA PRO A 23 23.55 8.80 -19.28
C PRO A 23 24.14 9.60 -18.11
N GLU A 24 23.33 10.43 -17.47
CA GLU A 24 23.71 11.32 -16.36
C GLU A 24 23.97 10.57 -15.05
N LYS A 25 23.60 9.28 -14.96
CA LYS A 25 23.76 8.47 -13.74
C LYS A 25 25.20 8.42 -13.23
N LEU A 26 26.17 8.39 -14.14
CA LEU A 26 27.58 8.38 -13.76
C LEU A 26 27.96 9.68 -13.06
N GLU A 27 27.63 10.82 -13.65
CA GLU A 27 27.95 12.15 -13.13
C GLU A 27 27.33 12.37 -11.74
N MET A 28 26.05 12.00 -11.59
CA MET A 28 25.36 12.07 -10.30
C MET A 28 26.01 11.21 -9.22
N THR A 29 26.69 10.11 -9.59
CA THR A 29 27.34 9.20 -8.61
C THR A 29 28.56 9.86 -7.99
N TYR A 30 29.25 10.71 -8.74
CA TYR A 30 30.42 11.44 -8.28
C TYR A 30 30.08 12.81 -7.70
N GLN A 31 28.89 13.35 -7.96
CA GLN A 31 28.44 14.65 -7.45
C GLN A 31 28.46 14.75 -5.92
N LEU A 32 28.17 13.65 -5.22
CA LEU A 32 28.18 13.58 -3.75
C LEU A 32 29.53 13.11 -3.19
N LYS A 33 30.56 12.91 -4.02
CA LYS A 33 31.87 12.43 -3.59
C LYS A 33 32.85 13.60 -3.47
N ASP A 34 33.58 13.63 -2.36
CA ASP A 34 34.59 14.64 -2.09
C ASP A 34 35.71 14.63 -3.13
N GLY A 35 36.19 15.82 -3.50
CA GLY A 35 37.32 16.02 -4.40
C GLY A 35 37.01 15.97 -5.91
N TRP A 36 35.74 15.76 -6.30
CA TRP A 36 35.34 15.74 -7.71
C TRP A 36 34.92 17.14 -8.20
N VAL A 37 35.46 17.54 -9.36
CA VAL A 37 35.01 18.71 -10.12
C VAL A 37 34.28 18.20 -11.36
N ILE A 38 33.00 18.52 -11.48
CA ILE A 38 32.11 17.93 -12.50
C ILE A 38 31.68 19.02 -13.49
N PHE A 39 32.09 18.89 -14.74
CA PHE A 39 31.73 19.82 -15.83
C PHE A 39 30.53 19.35 -16.67
N GLY A 40 30.15 18.06 -16.59
CA GLY A 40 29.11 17.48 -17.43
C GLY A 40 27.68 17.65 -16.91
N ALA A 41 27.52 17.78 -15.58
CA ALA A 41 26.20 17.78 -14.95
C ALA A 41 25.46 19.11 -15.18
N GLY A 42 24.23 19.02 -15.71
CA GLY A 42 23.32 20.14 -15.89
C GLY A 42 22.66 20.63 -14.59
N ILE A 43 23.43 20.84 -13.53
CA ILE A 43 22.94 21.21 -12.20
C ILE A 43 22.91 22.74 -12.01
N PRO A 44 21.82 23.31 -11.46
CA PRO A 44 21.80 24.73 -11.12
C PRO A 44 22.83 25.08 -10.04
N ASN A 45 23.33 26.32 -10.05
CA ASN A 45 24.21 26.80 -8.99
C ASN A 45 23.43 26.91 -7.67
N PRO A 46 23.95 26.41 -6.53
CA PRO A 46 23.27 26.51 -5.23
C PRO A 46 22.91 27.93 -4.78
N CYS A 47 23.55 28.97 -5.32
CA CYS A 47 23.15 30.36 -5.04
C CYS A 47 21.76 30.74 -5.58
N PHE A 48 21.18 29.95 -6.48
CA PHE A 48 19.83 30.15 -6.99
C PHE A 48 18.75 29.52 -6.10
N TYR A 49 19.14 28.72 -5.11
CA TYR A 49 18.20 28.02 -4.23
C TYR A 49 17.51 29.01 -3.29
N PRO A 50 16.17 29.14 -3.35
CA PRO A 50 15.46 30.19 -2.62
C PRO A 50 15.23 29.83 -1.14
N PHE A 51 15.53 28.61 -0.70
CA PHE A 51 15.34 28.16 0.68
C PHE A 51 16.68 27.97 1.38
N SER A 52 16.99 28.86 2.32
CA SER A 52 18.21 28.81 3.14
C SER A 52 18.05 28.00 4.43
N SER A 53 16.82 27.83 4.91
CA SER A 53 16.49 27.12 6.14
C SER A 53 15.06 26.61 6.10
N MET A 54 14.79 25.52 6.81
CA MET A 54 13.44 24.97 6.96
C MET A 54 13.30 24.34 8.34
N ASP A 55 12.20 24.66 9.02
CA ASP A 55 11.86 24.15 10.34
C ASP A 55 10.56 23.36 10.27
N LEU A 56 10.58 22.12 10.76
CA LEU A 56 9.41 21.26 10.89
C LEU A 56 8.96 21.28 12.35
N ILE A 57 7.76 21.77 12.60
CA ILE A 57 7.13 21.74 13.93
C ILE A 57 6.22 20.51 13.96
N LEU A 58 6.57 19.55 14.82
CA LEU A 58 5.82 18.30 14.93
C LEU A 58 4.54 18.52 15.73
N ASN A 59 3.46 17.84 15.34
CA ASN A 59 2.22 17.81 16.10
C ASN A 59 2.31 16.74 17.20
N ASP A 60 3.17 17.00 18.18
CA ASP A 60 3.31 16.20 19.41
C ASP A 60 3.02 17.07 20.64
N ASP A 61 3.02 16.44 21.84
CA ASP A 61 2.64 17.09 23.11
C ASP A 61 3.45 18.36 23.42
N CYS A 62 4.64 18.52 22.81
CA CYS A 62 5.56 19.62 23.07
C CYS A 62 5.84 20.50 21.83
N ASN A 63 5.12 20.31 20.72
CA ASN A 63 5.40 20.95 19.44
C ASN A 63 6.89 20.87 19.04
N SER A 64 7.47 19.68 19.16
CA SER A 64 8.91 19.53 19.04
C SER A 64 9.40 19.94 17.64
N LYS A 65 10.58 20.59 17.60
CA LYS A 65 11.12 21.19 16.37
C LYS A 65 12.20 20.32 15.72
N ILE A 66 12.20 20.21 14.39
CA ILE A 66 13.30 19.69 13.58
C ILE A 66 13.79 20.84 12.69
N SER A 67 15.03 21.26 12.86
CA SER A 67 15.66 22.22 11.95
C SER A 67 16.50 21.46 10.94
N LEU A 68 16.25 21.68 9.64
CA LEU A 68 17.03 21.06 8.57
C LEU A 68 18.39 21.75 8.44
N ASP A 69 19.48 20.97 8.40
CA ASP A 69 20.82 21.52 8.19
C ASP A 69 20.90 22.25 6.83
N PRO A 70 21.48 23.45 6.76
CA PRO A 70 21.55 24.21 5.50
C PRO A 70 22.26 23.48 4.35
N LYS A 71 23.27 22.63 4.64
CA LYS A 71 23.97 21.86 3.59
C LYS A 71 23.10 20.73 3.09
N GLU A 72 22.44 19.99 3.99
CA GLU A 72 21.51 18.93 3.62
C GLU A 72 20.31 19.51 2.84
N LEU A 73 19.79 20.66 3.27
CA LEU A 73 18.72 21.38 2.58
C LEU A 73 19.15 21.81 1.18
N ALA A 74 20.38 22.32 1.01
CA ALA A 74 20.93 22.65 -0.30
C ALA A 74 21.05 21.41 -1.22
N ILE A 75 21.46 20.25 -0.67
CA ILE A 75 21.50 18.99 -1.43
C ILE A 75 20.09 18.56 -1.85
N SER A 76 19.11 18.66 -0.95
CA SER A 76 17.72 18.24 -1.21
C SER A 76 16.98 19.11 -2.25
N GLN A 77 17.45 20.33 -2.50
CA GLN A 77 16.95 21.22 -3.55
C GLN A 77 17.54 20.91 -4.93
N ASN A 78 18.58 20.07 -4.98
CA ASN A 78 19.25 19.69 -6.22
C ASN A 78 18.75 18.34 -6.75
N TYR A 79 19.16 18.02 -7.97
CA TYR A 79 18.98 16.70 -8.56
C TYR A 79 19.67 15.61 -7.73
N SER A 80 19.01 14.46 -7.59
CA SER A 80 19.48 13.28 -6.90
C SER A 80 19.32 12.02 -7.76
N GLN A 81 19.87 10.90 -7.31
CA GLN A 81 19.71 9.59 -7.94
C GLN A 81 18.36 8.96 -7.59
N GLY A 82 17.92 7.97 -8.37
CA GLY A 82 16.70 7.21 -8.09
C GLY A 82 16.70 6.40 -6.79
N PHE A 83 17.87 6.10 -6.19
CA PHE A 83 17.94 5.50 -4.85
C PHE A 83 17.76 6.53 -3.72
N GLY A 84 17.74 7.83 -4.05
CA GLY A 84 17.53 8.93 -3.11
C GLY A 84 18.78 9.39 -2.37
N TYR A 85 18.57 10.23 -1.37
CA TYR A 85 19.61 10.71 -0.47
C TYR A 85 20.27 9.53 0.27
N PRO A 86 21.61 9.37 0.24
CA PRO A 86 22.26 8.20 0.83
C PRO A 86 21.92 7.94 2.30
N GLY A 87 21.91 8.99 3.14
CA GLY A 87 21.55 8.84 4.56
C GLY A 87 20.11 8.33 4.77
N LEU A 88 19.18 8.67 3.87
CA LEU A 88 17.80 8.16 3.95
C LEU A 88 17.75 6.67 3.62
N LEU A 89 18.57 6.20 2.67
CA LEU A 89 18.62 4.78 2.34
C LEU A 89 19.06 3.96 3.56
N GLU A 90 20.07 4.41 4.30
CA GLU A 90 20.53 3.75 5.53
C GLU A 90 19.41 3.69 6.59
N VAL A 91 18.69 4.80 6.80
CA VAL A 91 17.54 4.86 7.70
C VAL A 91 16.44 3.88 7.29
N LEU A 92 16.14 3.77 5.99
CA LEU A 92 15.12 2.84 5.48
C LEU A 92 15.57 1.37 5.52
N VAL A 93 16.85 1.09 5.30
CA VAL A 93 17.42 -0.25 5.48
C VAL A 93 17.30 -0.68 6.93
N TYR A 94 17.71 0.18 7.87
CA TYR A 94 17.53 -0.06 9.30
C TYR A 94 16.05 -0.30 9.64
N PHE A 95 15.16 0.56 9.15
CA PHE A 95 13.70 0.44 9.31
C PHE A 95 13.18 -0.93 8.84
N GLN A 96 13.56 -1.36 7.64
CA GLN A 96 13.12 -2.64 7.07
C GLN A 96 13.67 -3.84 7.85
N ILE A 97 14.95 -3.81 8.24
CA ILE A 97 15.56 -4.86 9.07
C ILE A 97 14.83 -4.98 10.40
N ARG A 98 14.59 -3.87 11.12
CA ARG A 98 13.95 -3.93 12.43
C ARG A 98 12.47 -4.30 12.36
N THR A 99 11.76 -3.91 11.30
CA THR A 99 10.32 -4.17 11.17
C THR A 99 10.03 -5.60 10.71
N HIS A 100 10.81 -6.10 9.75
CA HIS A 100 10.54 -7.39 9.09
C HIS A 100 11.56 -8.47 9.42
N ASN A 101 12.51 -8.19 10.33
CA ASN A 101 13.57 -9.11 10.75
C ASN A 101 14.39 -9.67 9.57
N LEU A 102 14.71 -8.81 8.60
CA LEU A 102 15.40 -9.19 7.37
C LEU A 102 16.89 -9.45 7.65
N LYS A 103 17.38 -10.61 7.23
CA LYS A 103 18.77 -11.03 7.43
C LYS A 103 19.59 -10.84 6.16
N ASN A 104 20.88 -10.50 6.34
CA ASN A 104 21.85 -10.26 5.25
C ASN A 104 21.30 -9.29 4.20
N PHE A 105 20.81 -8.12 4.65
CA PHE A 105 20.02 -7.22 3.82
C PHE A 105 20.70 -6.90 2.48
N GLU A 106 21.98 -6.51 2.54
CA GLU A 106 22.78 -6.10 1.38
C GLU A 106 22.89 -7.15 0.27
N ASN A 107 22.80 -8.43 0.61
CA ASN A 107 22.88 -9.53 -0.36
C ASN A 107 21.52 -9.94 -0.91
N ASN A 108 20.46 -9.71 -0.15
CA ASN A 108 19.15 -10.31 -0.40
C ASN A 108 18.07 -9.30 -0.78
N TYR A 109 18.28 -8.00 -0.54
CA TYR A 109 17.28 -6.97 -0.73
C TYR A 109 17.87 -5.66 -1.25
N GLY A 110 17.04 -4.88 -1.94
CA GLY A 110 17.28 -3.48 -2.26
C GLY A 110 16.04 -2.65 -2.01
N ILE A 111 16.24 -1.33 -1.87
CA ILE A 111 15.17 -0.34 -1.68
C ILE A 111 15.09 0.60 -2.89
N CYS A 112 13.89 0.78 -3.45
CA CYS A 112 13.63 1.77 -4.49
C CYS A 112 12.61 2.78 -3.98
N LEU A 113 12.97 4.06 -3.93
CA LEU A 113 12.04 5.09 -3.47
C LEU A 113 10.91 5.30 -4.48
N THR A 114 9.72 5.63 -3.98
CA THR A 114 8.52 5.90 -4.78
C THR A 114 7.74 7.08 -4.22
N ASN A 115 6.81 7.61 -5.02
CA ASN A 115 5.90 8.68 -4.61
C ASN A 115 4.66 8.08 -3.93
N GLY A 116 4.89 7.20 -2.95
CA GLY A 116 3.87 6.36 -2.31
C GLY A 116 3.51 5.09 -3.10
N ALA A 117 2.67 4.25 -2.49
CA ALA A 117 2.35 2.91 -2.98
C ALA A 117 1.80 2.90 -4.42
N GLN A 118 0.91 3.83 -4.79
CA GLN A 118 0.38 3.92 -6.17
C GLN A 118 1.48 4.07 -7.23
N HIS A 119 2.52 4.87 -6.95
CA HIS A 119 3.67 4.98 -7.85
C HIS A 119 4.46 3.65 -7.87
N GLY A 120 4.64 3.02 -6.71
CA GLY A 120 5.25 1.69 -6.61
C GLY A 120 4.53 0.62 -7.43
N ILE A 121 3.19 0.56 -7.36
CA ILE A 121 2.37 -0.34 -8.19
C ILE A 121 2.67 -0.07 -9.67
N SER A 122 2.64 1.19 -10.11
CA SER A 122 2.92 1.51 -11.51
C SER A 122 4.34 1.10 -11.94
N VAL A 123 5.35 1.35 -11.11
CA VAL A 123 6.75 0.98 -11.40
C VAL A 123 6.90 -0.53 -11.54
N VAL A 124 6.32 -1.29 -10.62
CA VAL A 124 6.39 -2.76 -10.63
C VAL A 124 5.67 -3.32 -11.84
N LEU A 125 4.42 -2.93 -12.09
CA LEU A 125 3.64 -3.47 -13.20
C LEU A 125 4.25 -3.10 -14.55
N GLU A 126 4.79 -1.89 -14.72
CA GLU A 126 5.46 -1.48 -15.96
C GLU A 126 6.71 -2.34 -16.26
N ASN A 127 7.45 -2.72 -15.23
CA ASN A 127 8.65 -3.54 -15.38
C ASN A 127 8.36 -5.02 -15.63
N LEU A 128 7.21 -5.53 -15.19
CA LEU A 128 6.96 -6.96 -15.10
C LEU A 128 5.84 -7.47 -16.01
N LEU A 129 4.95 -6.59 -16.46
CA LEU A 129 3.82 -6.96 -17.33
C LEU A 129 3.90 -6.24 -18.67
N ASP A 130 3.70 -7.01 -19.74
CA ASP A 130 3.37 -6.47 -21.06
C ASP A 130 1.85 -6.38 -21.23
N GLU A 131 1.41 -5.66 -22.27
CA GLU A 131 0.01 -5.65 -22.68
C GLU A 131 -0.51 -7.09 -22.91
N GLY A 132 -1.68 -7.41 -22.36
CA GLY A 132 -2.27 -8.75 -22.42
C GLY A 132 -1.68 -9.77 -21.44
N ASP A 133 -0.64 -9.45 -20.66
CA ASP A 133 -0.21 -10.32 -19.57
C ASP A 133 -1.30 -10.42 -18.48
N SER A 134 -1.20 -11.47 -17.65
CA SER A 134 -2.17 -11.76 -16.59
C SER A 134 -1.60 -11.51 -15.19
N ILE A 135 -2.46 -11.02 -14.29
CA ILE A 135 -2.18 -10.90 -12.85
C ILE A 135 -3.33 -11.50 -12.05
N ILE A 136 -2.98 -12.30 -11.04
CA ILE A 136 -3.95 -12.84 -10.08
C ILE A 136 -4.03 -11.89 -8.88
N LEU A 137 -5.24 -11.67 -8.38
CA LEU A 137 -5.53 -10.74 -7.28
C LEU A 137 -6.74 -11.15 -6.47
N GLU A 138 -6.91 -10.48 -5.34
CA GLU A 138 -8.10 -10.56 -4.48
C GLU A 138 -9.35 -10.00 -5.17
N GLU A 139 -10.51 -10.62 -4.97
CA GLU A 139 -11.80 -10.10 -5.40
C GLU A 139 -12.75 -10.04 -4.19
N PRO A 140 -12.97 -8.86 -3.58
CA PRO A 140 -12.56 -7.50 -4.01
C PRO A 140 -11.10 -7.09 -3.70
N THR A 141 -10.60 -6.03 -4.35
CA THR A 141 -9.26 -5.43 -4.13
C THR A 141 -9.24 -3.89 -4.12
N TYR A 142 -8.06 -3.29 -3.97
CA TYR A 142 -7.86 -1.84 -4.07
C TYR A 142 -8.15 -1.31 -5.48
N GLY A 143 -9.24 -0.54 -5.62
CA GLY A 143 -9.63 0.04 -6.91
C GLY A 143 -8.59 0.94 -7.60
N GLY A 144 -7.58 1.45 -6.87
CA GLY A 144 -6.46 2.18 -7.49
C GLY A 144 -5.61 1.32 -8.42
N LEU A 145 -5.60 0.00 -8.23
CA LEU A 145 -4.96 -0.96 -9.13
C LEU A 145 -5.58 -0.90 -10.54
N PHE A 146 -6.89 -0.69 -10.65
CA PHE A 146 -7.62 -0.65 -11.92
C PHE A 146 -7.20 0.54 -12.79
N GLY A 147 -6.89 1.68 -12.18
CA GLY A 147 -6.37 2.84 -12.89
C GLY A 147 -5.01 2.59 -13.56
N VAL A 148 -4.25 1.61 -13.08
CA VAL A 148 -2.94 1.22 -13.63
C VAL A 148 -3.10 0.08 -14.64
N THR A 149 -4.01 -0.85 -14.40
CA THR A 149 -4.12 -2.10 -15.17
C THR A 149 -5.05 -2.01 -16.36
N PHE A 150 -6.22 -1.35 -16.25
CA PHE A 150 -7.17 -1.26 -17.37
C PHE A 150 -6.61 -0.48 -18.56
N ALA A 151 -5.91 0.62 -18.31
CA ALA A 151 -5.27 1.42 -19.36
C ALA A 151 -4.14 0.67 -20.09
N ARG A 152 -3.63 -0.43 -19.51
CA ARG A 152 -2.58 -1.28 -20.06
C ARG A 152 -3.11 -2.62 -20.61
N ASN A 153 -4.44 -2.80 -20.64
CA ASN A 153 -5.07 -4.03 -21.12
C ASN A 153 -4.48 -5.30 -20.46
N ILE A 154 -4.28 -5.22 -19.13
CA ILE A 154 -3.81 -6.36 -18.33
C ILE A 154 -5.01 -7.24 -17.97
N ASN A 155 -4.84 -8.55 -18.13
CA ASN A 155 -5.83 -9.55 -17.78
C ASN A 155 -5.89 -9.75 -16.25
N LEU A 156 -6.92 -9.21 -15.61
CA LEU A 156 -7.16 -9.38 -14.18
C LEU A 156 -7.87 -10.71 -13.91
N VAL A 157 -7.32 -11.50 -12.99
CA VAL A 157 -7.95 -12.74 -12.50
C VAL A 157 -8.19 -12.60 -11.00
N GLY A 158 -9.36 -12.09 -10.66
CA GLY A 158 -9.82 -11.96 -9.28
C GLY A 158 -10.25 -13.30 -8.71
N LEU A 159 -9.78 -13.60 -7.49
CA LEU A 159 -10.12 -14.79 -6.72
C LEU A 159 -10.91 -14.43 -5.47
N GLY A 160 -11.86 -15.29 -5.11
CA GLY A 160 -12.63 -15.13 -3.86
C GLY A 160 -11.75 -15.16 -2.61
N MET A 161 -12.30 -14.64 -1.52
CA MET A 161 -11.62 -14.57 -0.23
C MET A 161 -12.53 -15.09 0.90
N ASP A 162 -11.89 -15.58 1.95
CA ASP A 162 -12.47 -15.77 3.28
C ASP A 162 -11.79 -14.83 4.30
N ASP A 163 -12.06 -15.04 5.59
CA ASP A 163 -11.52 -14.22 6.68
C ASP A 163 -10.00 -14.31 6.85
N GLU A 164 -9.32 -15.23 6.16
CA GLU A 164 -7.87 -15.35 6.19
C GLU A 164 -7.19 -14.88 4.90
N GLY A 165 -7.93 -14.44 3.86
CA GLY A 165 -7.38 -14.01 2.57
C GLY A 165 -7.93 -14.78 1.37
N ILE A 166 -7.20 -14.75 0.24
CA ILE A 166 -7.61 -15.49 -0.98
C ILE A 166 -7.79 -16.99 -0.74
N LEU A 167 -8.79 -17.58 -1.37
CA LEU A 167 -9.08 -19.01 -1.28
C LEU A 167 -7.98 -19.83 -1.97
N ILE A 168 -7.27 -20.65 -1.19
CA ILE A 168 -6.10 -21.41 -1.68
C ILE A 168 -6.48 -22.47 -2.72
N ASP A 169 -7.62 -23.13 -2.53
CA ASP A 169 -8.08 -24.15 -3.47
C ASP A 169 -8.47 -23.53 -4.82
N GLU A 170 -9.06 -22.32 -4.79
CA GLU A 170 -9.36 -21.55 -5.98
C GLU A 170 -8.08 -21.09 -6.70
N LEU A 171 -7.08 -20.62 -5.96
CA LEU A 171 -5.77 -20.25 -6.50
C LEU A 171 -5.10 -21.45 -7.20
N LYS A 172 -5.04 -22.61 -6.53
CA LYS A 172 -4.45 -23.83 -7.08
C LYS A 172 -5.21 -24.32 -8.31
N SER A 173 -6.53 -24.34 -8.26
CA SER A 173 -7.39 -24.76 -9.36
C SER A 173 -7.25 -23.84 -10.57
N THR A 174 -7.18 -22.52 -10.34
CA THR A 174 -6.98 -21.51 -11.40
C THR A 174 -5.66 -21.71 -12.12
N LEU A 175 -4.57 -21.93 -11.38
CA LEU A 175 -3.23 -22.12 -11.94
C LEU A 175 -3.08 -23.47 -12.64
N SER A 176 -3.63 -24.56 -12.08
CA SER A 176 -3.51 -25.90 -12.67
C SER A 176 -4.31 -26.08 -13.95
N ASN A 177 -5.46 -25.38 -14.07
CA ASN A 177 -6.33 -25.42 -15.24
C ASN A 177 -6.06 -24.29 -16.24
N TRP A 178 -4.93 -23.58 -16.12
CA TRP A 178 -4.66 -22.39 -16.93
C TRP A 178 -4.52 -22.73 -18.42
N ASN A 179 -5.33 -22.09 -19.27
CA ASN A 179 -5.24 -22.23 -20.72
C ASN A 179 -4.34 -21.16 -21.34
N ILE A 180 -3.08 -21.52 -21.58
CA ILE A 180 -2.08 -20.63 -22.21
C ILE A 180 -2.43 -20.20 -23.65
N LYS A 181 -3.39 -20.86 -24.30
CA LYS A 181 -3.86 -20.46 -25.64
C LYS A 181 -4.80 -19.26 -25.62
N GLU A 182 -5.47 -19.02 -24.49
CA GLU A 182 -6.40 -17.89 -24.32
C GLU A 182 -5.69 -16.66 -23.79
N LYS A 183 -4.81 -16.83 -22.80
CA LYS A 183 -4.08 -15.72 -22.18
C LYS A 183 -2.73 -16.20 -21.61
N PRO A 184 -1.70 -15.33 -21.59
CA PRO A 184 -0.41 -15.64 -20.99
C PRO A 184 -0.53 -16.11 -19.54
N PHE A 185 0.29 -17.09 -19.15
CA PHE A 185 0.36 -17.58 -17.79
C PHE A 185 0.71 -16.42 -16.83
N PRO A 186 0.03 -16.29 -15.67
CA PRO A 186 0.25 -15.18 -14.77
C PRO A 186 1.66 -15.25 -14.18
N LYS A 187 2.28 -14.08 -14.01
CA LYS A 187 3.60 -13.97 -13.38
C LYS A 187 3.53 -13.42 -11.96
N LEU A 188 2.43 -12.75 -11.63
CA LEU A 188 2.28 -11.95 -10.40
C LEU A 188 1.01 -12.32 -9.63
N LEU A 189 1.14 -12.31 -8.30
CA LEU A 189 0.04 -12.20 -7.34
C LEU A 189 0.06 -10.79 -6.74
N TYR A 190 -1.05 -10.06 -6.79
CA TYR A 190 -1.19 -8.79 -6.05
C TYR A 190 -2.08 -9.01 -4.83
N LEU A 191 -1.53 -8.76 -3.64
CA LEU A 191 -2.17 -9.06 -2.37
C LEU A 191 -2.03 -7.87 -1.42
N ILE A 192 -3.06 -7.65 -0.60
CA ILE A 192 -3.09 -6.62 0.44
C ILE A 192 -3.25 -7.33 1.79
N PRO A 193 -2.16 -7.85 2.39
CA PRO A 193 -2.26 -8.83 3.46
C PRO A 193 -2.75 -8.27 4.79
N THR A 194 -2.63 -6.97 5.03
CA THR A 194 -2.96 -6.33 6.31
C THR A 194 -3.96 -5.20 6.10
N GLY A 195 -5.10 -5.29 6.80
CA GLY A 195 -6.16 -4.29 6.65
C GLY A 195 -6.61 -4.21 5.19
N GLN A 196 -6.94 -5.38 4.62
CA GLN A 196 -7.19 -5.56 3.20
C GLN A 196 -8.19 -4.51 2.70
N ASN A 197 -7.92 -3.94 1.53
CA ASN A 197 -8.80 -2.91 0.97
C ASN A 197 -9.69 -3.56 -0.08
N PRO A 198 -11.01 -3.71 0.15
CA PRO A 198 -11.83 -2.98 1.14
C PRO A 198 -12.22 -3.75 2.42
N THR A 199 -11.91 -5.03 2.56
CA THR A 199 -12.56 -5.92 3.56
C THR A 199 -12.09 -5.73 5.00
N GLY A 200 -10.91 -5.14 5.23
CA GLY A 200 -10.33 -4.88 6.54
C GLY A 200 -9.74 -6.11 7.24
N ILE A 201 -9.64 -7.24 6.56
CA ILE A 201 -9.08 -8.48 7.12
C ILE A 201 -7.55 -8.45 7.19
N ILE A 202 -6.98 -9.38 7.95
CA ILE A 202 -5.54 -9.67 7.97
C ILE A 202 -5.33 -11.13 7.59
N TYR A 203 -4.35 -11.40 6.73
CA TYR A 203 -4.01 -12.76 6.35
C TYR A 203 -3.41 -13.55 7.51
N SER A 204 -3.87 -14.79 7.69
CA SER A 204 -3.28 -15.67 8.68
C SER A 204 -1.87 -16.10 8.26
N ASN A 205 -1.00 -16.39 9.24
CA ASN A 205 0.34 -16.91 8.97
C ASN A 205 0.32 -18.23 8.22
N LYS A 206 -0.71 -19.06 8.45
CA LYS A 206 -0.90 -20.29 7.68
C LYS A 206 -1.21 -19.95 6.22
N ARG A 207 -2.17 -19.06 5.95
CA ARG A 207 -2.53 -18.64 4.59
C ARG A 207 -1.34 -18.09 3.83
N LYS A 208 -0.54 -17.21 4.44
CA LYS A 208 0.71 -16.68 3.86
C LYS A 208 1.68 -17.79 3.44
N ARG A 209 1.91 -18.82 4.28
CA ARG A 209 2.79 -19.97 3.94
C ARG A 209 2.23 -20.77 2.77
N ASP A 210 0.93 -21.05 2.77
CA ASP A 210 0.28 -21.80 1.71
C ASP A 210 0.41 -21.07 0.36
N ILE A 211 0.26 -19.74 0.35
CA ILE A 211 0.46 -18.91 -0.85
C ILE A 211 1.91 -18.91 -1.31
N LEU A 212 2.87 -18.76 -0.39
CA LEU A 212 4.29 -18.81 -0.72
C LEU A 212 4.67 -20.15 -1.38
N GLU A 213 4.11 -21.25 -0.90
CA GLU A 213 4.34 -22.58 -1.48
C GLU A 213 3.73 -22.72 -2.88
N VAL A 214 2.52 -22.18 -3.10
CA VAL A 214 1.90 -22.15 -4.42
C VAL A 214 2.70 -21.24 -5.37
N ALA A 215 3.09 -20.06 -4.92
CA ALA A 215 3.91 -19.13 -5.70
C ALA A 215 5.25 -19.78 -6.08
N ARG A 216 5.84 -20.57 -5.18
CA ARG A 216 7.02 -21.40 -5.48
C ARG A 216 6.75 -22.45 -6.54
N SER A 217 5.68 -23.21 -6.39
CA SER A 217 5.32 -24.31 -7.30
C SER A 217 5.03 -23.85 -8.73
N TYR A 218 4.44 -22.66 -8.87
CA TYR A 218 4.07 -22.07 -10.18
C TYR A 218 4.99 -20.93 -10.63
N ASN A 219 6.10 -20.71 -9.94
CA ASN A 219 7.08 -19.65 -10.22
C ASN A 219 6.45 -18.25 -10.36
N LEU A 220 5.68 -17.83 -9.37
CA LEU A 220 5.03 -16.51 -9.29
C LEU A 220 5.82 -15.56 -8.37
N LEU A 221 5.84 -14.27 -8.70
CA LEU A 221 6.22 -13.20 -7.78
C LEU A 221 4.98 -12.72 -7.00
N ILE A 222 5.20 -12.21 -5.78
CA ILE A 222 4.15 -11.66 -4.94
C ILE A 222 4.39 -10.16 -4.79
N VAL A 223 3.44 -9.35 -5.25
CA VAL A 223 3.36 -7.92 -4.96
C VAL A 223 2.55 -7.75 -3.69
N GLU A 224 3.25 -7.51 -2.58
CA GLU A 224 2.67 -7.23 -1.28
C GLU A 224 2.45 -5.71 -1.15
N ASP A 225 1.21 -5.24 -1.33
CA ASP A 225 0.84 -3.83 -1.14
C ASP A 225 0.30 -3.62 0.27
N ASP A 226 1.10 -3.01 1.15
CA ASP A 226 0.82 -3.03 2.58
C ASP A 226 0.81 -1.64 3.24
N PRO A 227 -0.06 -0.73 2.78
CA PRO A 227 -0.15 0.63 3.31
C PRO A 227 -0.67 0.69 4.74
N HIS A 228 -1.30 -0.39 5.25
CA HIS A 228 -1.92 -0.45 6.56
C HIS A 228 -1.16 -1.34 7.56
N TYR A 229 0.06 -1.80 7.23
CA TYR A 229 0.84 -2.72 8.07
C TYR A 229 0.89 -2.34 9.55
N PHE A 230 1.12 -1.06 9.84
CA PHE A 230 1.23 -0.55 11.22
C PHE A 230 -0.12 -0.25 11.88
N LEU A 231 -1.23 -0.37 11.16
CA LEU A 231 -2.58 -0.11 11.64
C LEU A 231 -3.27 -1.40 12.09
N GLN A 232 -2.52 -2.34 12.65
CA GLN A 232 -3.03 -3.57 13.26
C GLN A 232 -3.38 -3.29 14.72
N PHE A 233 -4.62 -3.51 15.12
CA PHE A 233 -5.06 -3.24 16.50
C PHE A 233 -5.82 -4.42 17.13
N GLY A 234 -6.00 -5.53 16.38
CA GLY A 234 -6.55 -6.77 16.91
C GLY A 234 -8.00 -6.66 17.40
N ASN A 235 -8.52 -7.75 17.95
CA ASN A 235 -9.89 -7.82 18.49
C ASN A 235 -9.96 -7.98 20.02
N ASP A 236 -8.82 -8.26 20.68
CA ASP A 236 -8.78 -8.48 22.13
C ASP A 236 -8.80 -7.15 22.92
N GLU A 237 -9.14 -7.23 24.21
CA GLU A 237 -9.33 -6.09 25.12
C GLU A 237 -8.12 -5.13 25.16
N ASP A 238 -8.40 -3.83 25.42
CA ASP A 238 -7.47 -2.68 25.30
C ASP A 238 -6.09 -2.85 25.98
N SER A 239 -5.97 -3.73 26.98
CA SER A 239 -4.70 -4.01 27.66
C SER A 239 -3.67 -4.75 26.78
N ALA A 240 -4.09 -5.27 25.62
CA ALA A 240 -3.22 -6.01 24.70
C ALA A 240 -2.47 -5.12 23.69
N LEU A 241 -2.93 -3.89 23.38
CA LEU A 241 -2.33 -3.07 22.32
C LEU A 241 -0.86 -2.73 22.56
N ASP A 242 -0.47 -2.51 23.81
CA ASP A 242 0.92 -2.18 24.16
C ASP A 242 1.88 -3.35 23.96
N LYS A 243 1.36 -4.56 23.80
CA LYS A 243 2.12 -5.80 23.58
C LYS A 243 1.74 -6.50 22.29
N LEU A 244 0.84 -5.94 21.49
CA LEU A 244 0.34 -6.58 20.26
C LEU A 244 1.50 -6.72 19.27
N PRO A 245 1.94 -7.95 18.97
CA PRO A 245 2.91 -8.16 17.91
C PRO A 245 2.23 -7.85 16.57
N LEU A 246 2.95 -7.22 15.66
CA LEU A 246 2.47 -7.08 14.28
C LEU A 246 2.57 -8.46 13.61
N GLU A 247 1.55 -8.80 12.81
CA GLU A 247 1.60 -10.02 12.01
C GLU A 247 2.79 -9.97 11.04
N PRO A 248 3.50 -11.10 10.83
CA PRO A 248 4.58 -11.18 9.86
C PRO A 248 4.13 -10.81 8.44
N SER A 249 4.90 -9.96 7.76
CA SER A 249 4.74 -9.69 6.32
C SER A 249 5.07 -10.92 5.46
N PHE A 250 4.59 -10.95 4.21
CA PHE A 250 5.09 -11.90 3.22
C PHE A 250 6.61 -11.77 3.05
N LEU A 251 7.14 -10.53 3.02
CA LEU A 251 8.57 -10.27 2.88
C LEU A 251 9.39 -10.96 3.98
N SER A 252 8.93 -10.92 5.23
CA SER A 252 9.62 -11.56 6.36
C SER A 252 9.58 -13.10 6.33
N MET A 253 8.65 -13.68 5.57
CA MET A 253 8.46 -15.12 5.42
C MET A 253 9.08 -15.66 4.12
N ASP A 254 9.52 -14.75 3.24
CA ASP A 254 10.11 -15.09 1.97
C ASP A 254 11.53 -15.64 2.14
N THR A 255 11.74 -16.82 1.58
CA THR A 255 13.04 -17.51 1.59
C THR A 255 13.60 -17.67 0.18
N ASP A 256 12.83 -17.35 -0.85
CA ASP A 256 13.19 -17.56 -2.26
C ASP A 256 13.48 -16.25 -3.00
N GLY A 257 13.17 -15.09 -2.38
CA GLY A 257 13.32 -13.76 -2.96
C GLY A 257 12.21 -13.39 -3.97
N ARG A 258 11.00 -13.91 -3.80
CA ARG A 258 9.85 -13.70 -4.70
C ARG A 258 8.93 -12.54 -4.31
N VAL A 259 9.10 -11.98 -3.10
CA VAL A 259 8.24 -10.91 -2.59
C VAL A 259 8.79 -9.54 -3.00
N ILE A 260 7.89 -8.72 -3.55
CA ILE A 260 8.06 -7.31 -3.85
C ILE A 260 7.11 -6.56 -2.92
N ARG A 261 7.65 -6.02 -1.83
CA ARG A 261 6.89 -5.28 -0.83
C ARG A 261 6.79 -3.81 -1.21
N LEU A 262 5.59 -3.26 -1.17
CA LEU A 262 5.30 -1.84 -1.36
C LEU A 262 4.94 -1.21 -0.01
N ASP A 263 5.77 -0.27 0.43
CA ASP A 263 5.53 0.50 1.65
C ASP A 263 5.16 1.95 1.31
N THR A 264 4.29 2.55 2.14
CA THR A 264 4.02 3.98 2.09
C THR A 264 3.71 4.53 3.47
N PHE A 265 4.11 5.78 3.70
CA PHE A 265 3.75 6.51 4.92
C PHE A 265 2.41 7.24 4.81
N SER A 266 1.68 7.04 3.71
CA SER A 266 0.45 7.80 3.40
C SER A 266 -0.69 7.58 4.40
N LYS A 267 -0.74 6.41 5.06
CA LYS A 267 -1.84 6.03 5.97
C LYS A 267 -1.46 6.06 7.44
N ILE A 268 -0.17 6.03 7.75
CA ILE A 268 0.34 6.10 9.11
C ILE A 268 0.85 7.51 9.48
N LEU A 269 1.36 8.29 8.52
CA LEU A 269 1.79 9.67 8.73
C LEU A 269 0.88 10.68 8.02
N ALA A 270 1.09 10.87 6.73
CA ALA A 270 0.33 11.84 5.93
C ALA A 270 0.42 11.52 4.44
N GLY A 271 -0.74 11.45 3.77
CA GLY A 271 -0.84 11.17 2.34
C GLY A 271 -0.22 12.26 1.44
N GLY A 272 -0.09 13.49 1.93
CA GLY A 272 0.45 14.63 1.20
C GLY A 272 1.98 14.64 1.06
N ILE A 273 2.71 13.90 1.89
CA ILE A 273 4.18 13.82 1.82
C ILE A 273 4.64 13.17 0.51
N ARG A 274 3.76 12.34 -0.10
CA ARG A 274 4.03 11.56 -1.32
C ARG A 274 5.31 10.73 -1.21
N PHE A 275 5.42 9.95 -0.13
CA PHE A 275 6.60 9.13 0.13
C PHE A 275 6.24 7.66 0.36
N GLY A 276 7.04 6.79 -0.25
CA GLY A 276 6.96 5.34 -0.16
C GLY A 276 8.22 4.71 -0.76
N PHE A 277 8.28 3.40 -0.75
CA PHE A 277 9.40 2.67 -1.32
C PHE A 277 9.05 1.20 -1.57
N ILE A 278 9.88 0.54 -2.36
CA ILE A 278 9.77 -0.87 -2.73
C ILE A 278 10.94 -1.61 -2.09
N THR A 279 10.67 -2.68 -1.36
CA THR A 279 11.67 -3.63 -0.86
C THR A 279 11.54 -4.95 -1.63
N SER A 280 12.62 -5.40 -2.26
CA SER A 280 12.60 -6.58 -3.15
C SER A 280 14.01 -7.11 -3.40
N HIS A 281 14.13 -8.27 -4.05
CA HIS A 281 15.41 -8.83 -4.47
C HIS A 281 16.26 -7.80 -5.27
N PRO A 282 17.60 -7.71 -5.07
CA PRO A 282 18.45 -6.66 -5.64
C PRO A 282 18.35 -6.54 -7.16
N PHE A 283 18.20 -7.66 -7.87
CA PHE A 283 18.04 -7.65 -9.33
C PHE A 283 16.77 -6.87 -9.75
N LEU A 284 15.62 -7.20 -9.16
CA LEU A 284 14.35 -6.53 -9.48
C LEU A 284 14.41 -5.07 -9.04
N ASN A 285 14.96 -4.82 -7.85
CA ASN A 285 15.08 -3.48 -7.31
C ASN A 285 15.91 -2.56 -8.21
N ALA A 286 17.00 -3.06 -8.80
CA ALA A 286 17.78 -2.32 -9.77
C ALA A 286 16.95 -1.93 -11.01
N ARG A 287 16.09 -2.82 -11.51
CA ARG A 287 15.18 -2.50 -12.64
C ARG A 287 14.13 -1.46 -12.26
N PHE A 288 13.55 -1.55 -11.07
CA PHE A 288 12.60 -0.56 -10.56
C PHE A 288 13.24 0.82 -10.42
N ARG A 289 14.49 0.89 -9.93
CA ARG A 289 15.25 2.15 -9.85
C ARG A 289 15.46 2.78 -11.23
N GLU A 290 15.77 1.99 -12.26
CA GLU A 290 15.91 2.53 -13.62
C GLU A 290 14.57 3.02 -14.20
N GLU A 291 13.45 2.40 -13.85
CA GLU A 291 12.13 2.90 -14.24
C GLU A 291 11.81 4.23 -13.56
N VAL A 292 12.11 4.38 -12.26
CA VAL A 292 11.95 5.65 -11.54
C VAL A 292 12.84 6.73 -12.15
N ASN A 293 14.11 6.42 -12.44
CA ASN A 293 15.03 7.33 -13.13
C ASN A 293 14.45 7.78 -14.48
N GLY A 294 14.00 6.82 -15.30
CA GLY A 294 13.50 7.10 -16.64
C GLY A 294 12.13 7.77 -16.73
N THR A 295 11.41 7.92 -15.62
CA THR A 295 10.07 8.54 -15.58
C THR A 295 10.01 9.80 -14.75
N MET A 296 10.82 9.89 -13.69
CA MET A 296 10.78 10.98 -12.71
C MET A 296 12.16 11.54 -12.35
N PHE A 297 13.25 10.91 -12.82
CA PHE A 297 14.63 11.20 -12.43
C PHE A 297 14.93 10.83 -10.97
N HIS A 298 14.20 11.41 -10.00
CA HIS A 298 14.22 11.01 -8.59
C HIS A 298 12.93 11.42 -7.86
N ILE A 299 12.79 10.95 -6.62
CA ILE A 299 11.70 11.35 -5.71
C ILE A 299 11.99 12.73 -5.12
N ASN A 300 10.97 13.52 -4.79
CA ASN A 300 11.12 14.87 -4.25
C ASN A 300 12.13 14.92 -3.07
N GLY A 301 13.21 15.69 -3.22
CA GLY A 301 14.31 15.74 -2.25
C GLY A 301 13.93 16.33 -0.90
N ILE A 302 13.01 17.29 -0.86
CA ILE A 302 12.50 17.89 0.38
C ILE A 302 11.71 16.84 1.18
N SER A 303 10.79 16.12 0.53
CA SER A 303 10.06 15.01 1.17
C SER A 303 11.01 13.94 1.71
N GLN A 304 12.06 13.60 0.96
CA GLN A 304 13.10 12.67 1.41
C GLN A 304 13.80 13.17 2.69
N LEU A 305 14.27 14.42 2.69
CA LEU A 305 14.97 15.00 3.84
C LEU A 305 14.06 15.11 5.07
N MET A 306 12.80 15.54 4.89
CA MET A 306 11.80 15.57 5.96
C MET A 306 11.59 14.19 6.58
N MET A 307 11.44 13.16 5.75
CA MET A 307 11.23 11.79 6.21
C MET A 307 12.46 11.23 6.93
N MET A 308 13.66 11.47 6.39
CA MET A 308 14.91 11.07 7.03
C MET A 308 15.03 11.68 8.43
N LYS A 309 14.90 13.00 8.55
CA LYS A 309 15.04 13.69 9.85
C LYS A 309 13.95 13.32 10.85
N LEU A 310 12.73 13.08 10.38
CA LEU A 310 11.66 12.62 11.25
C LEU A 310 11.97 11.24 11.83
N LEU A 311 12.37 10.28 10.99
CA LEU A 311 12.70 8.92 11.40
C LEU A 311 13.94 8.87 12.30
N GLU A 312 14.97 9.67 12.01
CA GLU A 312 16.16 9.83 12.85
C GLU A 312 15.79 10.39 14.24
N LYS A 313 15.02 11.49 14.27
CA LYS A 313 14.63 12.13 15.53
C LYS A 313 13.77 11.23 16.39
N TRP A 314 12.81 10.55 15.78
CA TRP A 314 11.93 9.65 16.52
C TRP A 314 12.68 8.41 17.01
N GLY A 315 13.63 7.89 16.23
CA GLY A 315 14.19 6.57 16.48
C GLY A 315 13.08 5.52 16.64
N ASP A 316 13.37 4.47 17.38
CA ASP A 316 12.39 3.39 17.62
C ASP A 316 11.32 3.82 18.63
N ASP A 317 11.68 4.58 19.65
CA ASP A 317 10.74 4.99 20.71
C ASP A 317 9.66 5.93 20.18
N GLY A 318 10.05 6.98 19.44
CA GLY A 318 9.12 7.92 18.84
C GLY A 318 8.25 7.25 17.77
N TRP A 319 8.84 6.36 16.96
CA TRP A 319 8.10 5.61 15.95
C TRP A 319 7.05 4.69 16.59
N ASN A 320 7.43 3.92 17.61
CA ASN A 320 6.54 3.04 18.33
C ASN A 320 5.45 3.83 19.08
N LYS A 321 5.79 4.97 19.70
CA LYS A 321 4.81 5.88 20.32
C LYS A 321 3.78 6.33 19.29
N HIS A 322 4.21 6.75 18.10
CA HIS A 322 3.32 7.18 17.01
C HIS A 322 2.40 6.05 16.52
N ILE A 323 2.94 4.85 16.31
CA ILE A 323 2.14 3.67 15.94
C ILE A 323 1.08 3.38 17.00
N ARG A 324 1.47 3.34 18.28
CA ARG A 324 0.54 3.05 19.38
C ARG A 324 -0.57 4.09 19.47
N MET A 325 -0.25 5.36 19.30
CA MET A 325 -1.24 6.43 19.22
C MET A 325 -2.25 6.16 18.10
N ALA A 326 -1.76 5.87 16.88
CA ALA A 326 -2.62 5.58 15.73
C ALA A 326 -3.49 4.32 15.93
N GLN A 327 -2.91 3.24 16.45
CA GLN A 327 -3.62 1.99 16.75
C GLN A 327 -4.73 2.19 17.78
N ARG A 328 -4.45 2.87 18.91
CA ARG A 328 -5.45 3.18 19.95
C ARG A 328 -6.57 4.04 19.41
N PHE A 329 -6.23 5.08 18.65
CA PHE A 329 -7.23 5.96 18.04
C PHE A 329 -8.14 5.19 17.07
N LEU A 330 -7.55 4.40 16.15
CA LEU A 330 -8.34 3.64 15.19
C LEU A 330 -9.15 2.52 15.83
N LYS A 331 -8.63 1.85 16.87
CA LYS A 331 -9.40 0.87 17.66
C LYS A 331 -10.65 1.51 18.28
N TYR A 332 -10.49 2.64 18.97
CA TYR A 332 -11.63 3.39 19.52
C TYR A 332 -12.66 3.74 18.43
N LYS A 333 -12.20 4.24 17.28
CA LYS A 333 -13.07 4.58 16.15
C LYS A 333 -13.79 3.37 15.56
N ARG A 334 -13.10 2.23 15.45
CA ARG A 334 -13.61 0.95 14.93
C ARG A 334 -14.67 0.36 15.84
N ASP A 335 -14.40 0.36 17.15
CA ASP A 335 -15.33 -0.13 18.18
C ASP A 335 -16.58 0.77 18.24
N SER A 336 -16.41 2.10 18.22
CA SER A 336 -17.52 3.05 18.17
C SER A 336 -18.38 2.88 16.90
N MET A 337 -17.73 2.72 15.73
CA MET A 337 -18.44 2.49 14.46
C MET A 337 -19.25 1.19 14.51
N LYS A 338 -18.70 0.12 15.10
CA LYS A 338 -19.42 -1.15 15.30
C LYS A 338 -20.68 -0.95 16.12
N GLU A 339 -20.58 -0.30 17.29
CA GLU A 339 -21.75 -0.03 18.15
C GLU A 339 -22.83 0.78 17.42
N ILE A 340 -22.42 1.79 16.64
CA ILE A 340 -23.33 2.61 15.83
C ILE A 340 -24.00 1.78 14.72
N LEU A 341 -23.23 0.94 14.02
CA LEU A 341 -23.75 0.05 12.99
C LEU A 341 -24.75 -0.95 13.57
N ASP A 342 -24.43 -1.58 14.70
CA ASP A 342 -25.34 -2.52 15.38
C ASP A 342 -26.63 -1.82 15.83
N LYS A 343 -26.51 -0.63 16.42
CA LYS A 343 -27.65 0.17 16.91
C LYS A 343 -28.62 0.55 15.80
N HIS A 344 -28.11 0.97 14.64
CA HIS A 344 -28.94 1.58 13.60
C HIS A 344 -29.20 0.69 12.40
N LEU A 345 -28.23 -0.14 12.00
CA LEU A 345 -28.25 -0.94 10.77
C LEU A 345 -28.18 -2.45 11.00
N GLY A 346 -28.12 -2.93 12.25
CA GLY A 346 -27.82 -4.33 12.59
C GLY A 346 -28.57 -5.39 11.78
N ASP A 347 -29.87 -5.21 11.55
CA ASP A 347 -30.69 -6.16 10.79
C ASP A 347 -30.68 -5.94 9.27
N LEU A 348 -30.09 -4.83 8.81
CA LEU A 348 -30.11 -4.37 7.41
C LEU A 348 -28.78 -4.58 6.68
N VAL A 349 -27.69 -4.80 7.42
CA VAL A 349 -26.35 -4.98 6.84
C VAL A 349 -25.63 -6.19 7.41
N GLN A 350 -24.83 -6.84 6.57
CA GLN A 350 -23.89 -7.87 6.98
C GLN A 350 -22.48 -7.32 6.90
N TYR A 351 -21.69 -7.51 7.95
CA TYR A 351 -20.31 -7.05 7.97
C TYR A 351 -19.46 -7.84 8.96
N ARG A 352 -18.14 -7.71 8.82
CA ARG A 352 -17.15 -8.19 9.78
C ARG A 352 -16.47 -7.00 10.43
N VAL A 353 -16.14 -7.13 11.71
CA VAL A 353 -15.34 -6.15 12.43
C VAL A 353 -13.89 -6.25 11.93
N PRO A 354 -13.29 -5.16 11.41
CA PRO A 354 -11.94 -5.20 10.86
C PRO A 354 -10.89 -5.30 11.98
N ASP A 355 -9.83 -6.08 11.73
CA ASP A 355 -8.72 -6.26 12.69
C ASP A 355 -7.61 -5.20 12.50
N ALA A 356 -7.58 -4.59 11.32
CA ALA A 356 -6.61 -3.58 10.93
C ALA A 356 -7.18 -2.59 9.91
N GLY A 357 -6.44 -1.52 9.67
CA GLY A 357 -6.73 -0.55 8.63
C GLY A 357 -7.80 0.46 9.05
N MET A 358 -8.68 0.82 8.12
CA MET A 358 -9.56 1.99 8.30
C MET A 358 -10.97 1.80 7.72
N TYR A 359 -11.34 0.59 7.33
CA TYR A 359 -12.55 0.34 6.54
C TYR A 359 -13.44 -0.73 7.19
N PHE A 360 -14.75 -0.47 7.19
CA PHE A 360 -15.77 -1.50 7.24
C PHE A 360 -16.25 -1.81 5.82
N TRP A 361 -16.49 -3.09 5.56
CA TRP A 361 -17.08 -3.58 4.31
C TRP A 361 -18.49 -4.09 4.61
N LEU A 362 -19.49 -3.32 4.17
CA LEU A 362 -20.89 -3.52 4.54
C LEU A 362 -21.65 -4.07 3.33
N LYS A 363 -22.29 -5.23 3.49
CA LYS A 363 -23.22 -5.79 2.51
C LYS A 363 -24.65 -5.40 2.84
N PHE A 364 -25.40 -4.94 1.85
CA PHE A 364 -26.84 -4.73 1.93
C PHE A 364 -27.54 -5.84 1.14
N PRO A 365 -27.97 -6.95 1.79
CA PRO A 365 -28.48 -8.13 1.10
C PRO A 365 -29.75 -7.85 0.28
N ASP A 366 -30.57 -6.91 0.73
CA ASP A 366 -31.85 -6.55 0.10
C ASP A 366 -31.72 -5.42 -0.95
N ILE A 367 -30.49 -5.03 -1.31
CA ILE A 367 -30.21 -4.01 -2.32
C ILE A 367 -29.34 -4.63 -3.41
N ASP A 368 -29.82 -4.62 -4.65
CA ASP A 368 -29.08 -5.18 -5.80
C ASP A 368 -27.85 -4.34 -6.17
N ASP A 369 -28.00 -3.01 -6.21
CA ASP A 369 -26.91 -2.06 -6.49
C ASP A 369 -26.97 -0.89 -5.51
N THR A 370 -26.05 -0.89 -4.55
CA THR A 370 -25.98 0.12 -3.49
C THR A 370 -25.64 1.51 -4.02
N PHE A 371 -24.87 1.61 -5.11
CA PHE A 371 -24.50 2.90 -5.68
C PHE A 371 -25.74 3.57 -6.28
N ASP A 372 -26.42 2.87 -7.18
CA ASP A 372 -27.64 3.39 -7.82
C ASP A 372 -28.72 3.68 -6.78
N PHE A 373 -28.90 2.80 -5.79
CA PHE A 373 -29.86 2.99 -4.72
C PHE A 373 -29.59 4.26 -3.89
N ILE A 374 -28.35 4.44 -3.44
CA ILE A 374 -27.96 5.61 -2.62
C ILE A 374 -28.13 6.89 -3.42
N PHE A 375 -27.69 6.93 -4.68
CA PHE A 375 -27.83 8.12 -5.51
C PHE A 375 -29.29 8.46 -5.84
N LYS A 376 -30.13 7.45 -6.03
CA LYS A 376 -31.55 7.64 -6.36
C LYS A 376 -32.38 8.11 -5.17
N TYR A 377 -32.14 7.54 -3.99
CA TYR A 377 -33.07 7.71 -2.85
C TYR A 377 -32.47 8.48 -1.66
N MET A 378 -31.14 8.60 -1.58
CA MET A 378 -30.47 8.99 -0.33
C MET A 378 -29.42 10.10 -0.51
N VAL A 379 -29.19 10.59 -1.74
CA VAL A 379 -28.14 11.58 -2.02
C VAL A 379 -28.30 12.88 -1.22
N ASP A 380 -29.55 13.29 -0.95
CA ASP A 380 -29.87 14.49 -0.18
C ASP A 380 -29.48 14.40 1.31
N LEU A 381 -29.23 13.19 1.81
CA LEU A 381 -28.66 12.99 3.15
C LEU A 381 -27.20 13.46 3.23
N LYS A 382 -26.54 13.66 2.08
CA LYS A 382 -25.11 14.02 1.99
C LYS A 382 -24.19 13.02 2.69
N VAL A 383 -24.60 11.75 2.69
CA VAL A 383 -23.81 10.62 3.16
C VAL A 383 -23.36 9.82 1.94
N LEU A 384 -22.04 9.67 1.79
CA LEU A 384 -21.44 8.94 0.67
C LEU A 384 -20.53 7.83 1.20
N PHE A 385 -20.61 6.68 0.53
CA PHE A 385 -19.75 5.53 0.79
C PHE A 385 -18.91 5.22 -0.45
N GLY A 386 -17.87 4.41 -0.28
CA GLY A 386 -17.18 3.83 -1.44
C GLY A 386 -18.06 2.76 -2.08
N ALA A 387 -18.44 2.95 -3.34
CA ALA A 387 -19.25 1.98 -4.09
C ALA A 387 -18.51 0.64 -4.22
N GLY A 388 -19.19 -0.46 -3.87
CA GLY A 388 -18.54 -1.76 -3.84
C GLY A 388 -18.03 -2.25 -5.19
N SER A 389 -18.76 -1.93 -6.26
CA SER A 389 -18.37 -2.19 -7.66
C SER A 389 -17.00 -1.60 -8.03
N GLY A 390 -16.59 -0.50 -7.40
CA GLY A 390 -15.28 0.13 -7.61
C GLY A 390 -14.10 -0.65 -7.02
N TYR A 391 -14.35 -1.72 -6.28
CA TYR A 391 -13.35 -2.63 -5.70
C TYR A 391 -13.37 -4.01 -6.37
N SER A 392 -14.15 -4.18 -7.44
CA SER A 392 -14.32 -5.45 -8.14
C SER A 392 -13.78 -5.38 -9.55
N CYS A 393 -12.90 -6.31 -9.93
CA CYS A 393 -12.41 -6.40 -11.30
C CYS A 393 -13.49 -6.90 -12.27
N TYR A 394 -14.54 -7.55 -11.74
CA TYR A 394 -15.71 -8.03 -12.50
C TYR A 394 -16.96 -7.15 -12.33
N GLN A 395 -16.87 -6.05 -11.57
CA GLN A 395 -18.01 -5.20 -11.20
C GLN A 395 -19.15 -5.94 -10.49
N SER A 396 -18.87 -7.04 -9.77
CA SER A 396 -19.87 -7.92 -9.15
C SER A 396 -20.28 -7.49 -7.73
N GLN A 397 -19.44 -6.73 -7.02
CA GLN A 397 -19.61 -6.34 -5.61
C GLN A 397 -20.63 -5.19 -5.40
N LYS A 398 -21.73 -5.19 -6.16
CA LYS A 398 -22.71 -4.08 -6.21
C LYS A 398 -23.52 -3.90 -4.94
N GLN A 399 -23.73 -5.00 -4.20
CA GLN A 399 -24.45 -4.98 -2.93
C GLN A 399 -23.61 -4.47 -1.75
N TYR A 400 -22.34 -4.10 -1.99
CA TYR A 400 -21.43 -3.70 -0.93
C TYR A 400 -21.12 -2.21 -0.97
N VAL A 401 -20.81 -1.65 0.19
CA VAL A 401 -20.16 -0.35 0.32
C VAL A 401 -18.97 -0.43 1.27
N ARG A 402 -17.95 0.40 1.00
CA ARG A 402 -16.83 0.62 1.91
C ARG A 402 -17.07 1.87 2.75
N ALA A 403 -17.11 1.72 4.08
CA ALA A 403 -17.23 2.81 5.04
C ALA A 403 -15.89 3.07 5.73
N CYS A 404 -15.30 4.24 5.52
CA CYS A 404 -14.04 4.64 6.14
C CYS A 404 -14.29 5.31 7.50
N PHE A 405 -13.78 4.75 8.59
CA PHE A 405 -14.04 5.25 9.94
C PHE A 405 -12.92 6.13 10.52
N SER A 406 -11.81 6.33 9.80
CA SER A 406 -10.62 6.99 10.36
C SER A 406 -10.75 8.50 10.61
N HIS A 407 -11.33 9.26 9.69
CA HIS A 407 -11.22 10.73 9.68
C HIS A 407 -12.49 11.46 10.14
N ILE A 408 -13.63 10.78 10.16
CA ILE A 408 -14.93 11.39 10.52
C ILE A 408 -15.10 11.34 12.04
N PRO A 409 -15.46 12.43 12.75
CA PRO A 409 -15.77 12.38 14.19
C PRO A 409 -16.86 11.36 14.54
N VAL A 410 -16.78 10.72 15.73
CA VAL A 410 -17.73 9.64 16.12
C VAL A 410 -19.18 10.13 16.19
N ASP A 411 -19.41 11.32 16.74
CA ASP A 411 -20.75 11.89 16.86
C ASP A 411 -21.37 12.21 15.49
N LEU A 412 -20.55 12.59 14.51
CA LEU A 412 -20.99 12.81 13.14
C LEU A 412 -21.27 11.49 12.42
N ILE A 413 -20.49 10.43 12.70
CA ILE A 413 -20.80 9.07 12.23
C ILE A 413 -22.17 8.64 12.75
N ASP A 414 -22.42 8.73 14.06
CA ASP A 414 -23.69 8.30 14.69
C ASP A 414 -24.89 9.00 14.05
N LYS A 415 -24.87 10.34 14.02
CA LYS A 415 -25.95 11.15 13.41
C LYS A 415 -26.16 10.84 11.92
N SER A 416 -25.10 10.56 11.17
CA SER A 416 -25.20 10.30 9.73
C SER A 416 -25.77 8.91 9.44
N ILE A 417 -25.31 7.89 10.19
CA ILE A 417 -25.79 6.52 10.07
C ILE A 417 -27.22 6.39 10.60
N GLU A 418 -27.59 7.10 11.65
CA GLU A 418 -28.98 7.17 12.14
C GLU A 418 -29.95 7.65 11.04
N LYS A 419 -29.66 8.81 10.45
CA LYS A 419 -30.48 9.39 9.35
C LYS A 419 -30.51 8.47 8.13
N PHE A 420 -29.37 7.88 7.79
CA PHE A 420 -29.28 6.91 6.71
C PHE A 420 -30.18 5.70 6.97
N SER A 421 -30.12 5.12 8.17
CA SER A 421 -30.95 3.97 8.57
C SER A 421 -32.45 4.29 8.50
N GLN A 422 -32.88 5.43 9.06
CA GLN A 422 -34.28 5.85 9.03
C GLN A 422 -34.80 5.95 7.59
N THR A 423 -34.02 6.58 6.70
CA THR A 423 -34.38 6.73 5.28
C THR A 423 -34.39 5.38 4.57
N LEU A 424 -33.40 4.53 4.84
CA LEU A 424 -33.31 3.19 4.23
C LEU A 424 -34.55 2.36 4.57
N LYS A 425 -34.97 2.31 5.84
CA LYS A 425 -36.17 1.59 6.28
C LYS A 425 -37.43 2.11 5.57
N MET A 426 -37.61 3.42 5.52
CA MET A 426 -38.75 4.04 4.82
C MET A 426 -38.80 3.69 3.34
N VAL A 427 -37.66 3.71 2.64
CA VAL A 427 -37.59 3.39 1.21
C VAL A 427 -37.84 1.90 0.95
N LEU A 428 -37.27 1.01 1.77
CA LEU A 428 -37.50 -0.44 1.64
C LEU A 428 -38.96 -0.81 1.92
N GLU A 429 -39.61 -0.19 2.91
CA GLU A 429 -41.05 -0.36 3.14
C GLU A 429 -41.85 0.07 1.91
N GLN A 430 -41.58 1.24 1.35
CA GLN A 430 -42.27 1.72 0.14
C GLN A 430 -42.10 0.78 -1.05
N ILE A 431 -40.90 0.26 -1.28
CA ILE A 431 -40.64 -0.66 -2.39
C ILE A 431 -41.40 -1.98 -2.19
N ASN A 432 -41.44 -2.52 -0.97
CA ASN A 432 -42.12 -3.79 -0.68
C ASN A 432 -43.66 -3.70 -0.72
N PHE A 433 -44.23 -2.49 -0.71
CA PHE A 433 -45.68 -2.28 -0.85
C PHE A 433 -46.15 -2.26 -2.32
N TYR A 434 -45.25 -2.15 -3.30
CA TYR A 434 -45.53 -2.18 -4.73
C TYR A 434 -44.96 -3.44 -5.37
#